data_AF-A0A838IQT0-F1
#
_entry.id   AF-A0A838IQT0-F1
#
_cell.length_a   1.000
_cell.length_b   1.000
_cell.length_c   1.000
_cell.angle_alpha   90.00
_cell.angle_beta   90.00
_cell.angle_gamma   90.00
#
_symmetry.space_group_name_H-M   'P 1'
#
loop_
_entity.id
_entity.type
_entity.pdbx_description
1 polymer ?
#
loop_
_entity_poly.entity_id
_entity_poly.type
_entity_poly.pdbx_seq_one_letter_code
_entity_poly.pdbx_strand_id
1 'polypeptide(L)'
;MPKPLRTSPPDTVSSVEVRAPRTQGRRRFSAAEKQRILRAADACAHGELGALLRREGIYHSQLTDWRVQLAKRGSDGLQPQRPGPAPKHDAKDREIQSLNNKVRKLEKELIIVNGLVDLQKKVQAMFSAMQQDAPPCTR
;
A
#
# COMPACT_ATOMS: atom_id res chain seq x y z
N MET A 1 -66.30 -45.39 -10.73
CA MET A 1 -65.57 -44.80 -11.88
C MET A 1 -64.13 -44.52 -11.47
N PRO A 2 -63.10 -45.01 -12.19
CA PRO A 2 -61.73 -44.65 -11.91
C PRO A 2 -61.45 -43.21 -12.36
N LYS A 3 -60.69 -42.45 -11.54
CA LYS A 3 -60.25 -41.07 -11.86
C LYS A 3 -59.23 -41.10 -13.01
N PRO A 4 -59.24 -40.13 -13.94
CA PRO A 4 -58.26 -40.08 -15.02
C PRO A 4 -56.88 -39.74 -14.46
N LEU A 5 -55.85 -40.41 -15.00
CA LEU A 5 -54.45 -40.17 -14.67
C LEU A 5 -54.04 -38.77 -15.13
N ARG A 6 -53.43 -38.01 -14.21
CA ARG A 6 -52.90 -36.66 -14.44
C ARG A 6 -51.74 -36.77 -15.44
N THR A 7 -51.91 -36.24 -16.64
CA THR A 7 -50.79 -36.08 -17.59
C THR A 7 -49.96 -34.88 -17.16
N SER A 8 -48.67 -35.09 -16.93
CA SER A 8 -47.70 -34.02 -16.66
C SER A 8 -47.42 -33.25 -17.97
N PRO A 9 -47.32 -31.91 -17.95
CA PRO A 9 -46.95 -31.16 -19.14
C PRO A 9 -45.47 -31.41 -19.50
N PRO A 10 -45.10 -31.39 -20.78
CA PRO A 10 -43.71 -31.55 -21.18
C PRO A 10 -42.90 -30.32 -20.75
N ASP A 11 -41.93 -30.56 -19.87
CA ASP A 11 -40.84 -29.63 -19.61
C ASP A 11 -40.02 -29.47 -20.90
N THR A 12 -40.00 -28.27 -21.47
CA THR A 12 -38.84 -27.67 -22.20
C THR A 12 -39.25 -26.36 -22.87
N VAL A 13 -39.58 -25.35 -22.07
CA VAL A 13 -39.24 -23.98 -22.49
C VAL A 13 -37.81 -23.74 -22.05
N SER A 14 -36.89 -23.95 -22.99
CA SER A 14 -35.50 -23.49 -22.90
C SER A 14 -35.52 -21.97 -22.75
N SER A 15 -35.63 -21.50 -21.52
CA SER A 15 -35.34 -20.11 -21.17
C SER A 15 -33.87 -19.88 -21.48
N VAL A 16 -33.60 -19.22 -22.62
CA VAL A 16 -32.27 -18.70 -22.93
C VAL A 16 -32.03 -17.58 -21.93
N GLU A 17 -31.52 -17.92 -20.76
CA GLU A 17 -30.96 -16.93 -19.85
C GLU A 17 -29.82 -16.24 -20.59
N VAL A 18 -30.06 -14.99 -20.98
CA VAL A 18 -29.01 -14.10 -21.49
C VAL A 18 -28.03 -13.88 -20.35
N ARG A 19 -27.04 -14.77 -20.29
CA ARG A 19 -25.95 -14.68 -19.32
C ARG A 19 -25.13 -13.45 -19.67
N ALA A 20 -25.30 -12.37 -18.90
CA ALA A 20 -24.45 -11.19 -19.01
C ALA A 20 -22.98 -11.63 -19.03
N PRO A 21 -22.16 -11.16 -19.99
CA PRO A 21 -20.76 -11.55 -20.06
C PRO A 21 -20.12 -11.26 -18.70
N ARG A 22 -19.51 -12.28 -18.09
CA ARG A 22 -18.80 -12.17 -16.80
C ARG A 22 -17.96 -10.90 -16.88
N THR A 23 -18.32 -9.92 -16.06
CA THR A 23 -17.82 -8.56 -16.12
C THR A 23 -16.31 -8.57 -16.07
N GLN A 24 -15.68 -8.49 -17.25
CA GLN A 24 -14.35 -7.89 -17.41
C GLN A 24 -14.44 -6.59 -16.62
N GLY A 25 -13.65 -6.45 -15.55
CA GLY A 25 -13.87 -5.45 -14.50
C GLY A 25 -14.10 -4.03 -15.03
N ARG A 26 -14.69 -3.16 -14.20
CA ARG A 26 -14.99 -1.76 -14.55
C ARG A 26 -13.83 -1.12 -15.32
N ARG A 27 -14.08 -0.70 -16.57
CA ARG A 27 -13.08 -0.11 -17.48
C ARG A 27 -12.28 0.97 -16.75
N ARG A 28 -10.95 0.86 -16.76
CA ARG A 28 -10.02 1.83 -16.17
C ARG A 28 -9.34 2.61 -17.29
N PHE A 29 -9.42 3.92 -17.24
CA PHE A 29 -8.67 4.79 -18.15
C PHE A 29 -7.30 5.09 -17.56
N SER A 30 -6.26 4.76 -18.33
CA SER A 30 -4.90 5.20 -18.05
C SER A 30 -4.77 6.72 -18.20
N ALA A 31 -3.75 7.32 -17.60
CA ALA A 31 -3.51 8.76 -17.72
C ALA A 31 -3.27 9.19 -19.18
N ALA A 32 -2.55 8.36 -19.94
CA ALA A 32 -2.26 8.59 -21.35
C ALA A 32 -3.53 8.62 -22.20
N GLU A 33 -4.47 7.69 -21.97
CA GLU A 33 -5.76 7.67 -22.66
C GLU A 33 -6.59 8.91 -22.34
N LYS A 34 -6.67 9.31 -21.07
CA LYS A 34 -7.38 10.54 -20.68
C LYS A 34 -6.78 11.77 -21.37
N GLN A 35 -5.45 11.86 -21.44
CA GLN A 35 -4.78 12.98 -22.09
C GLN A 35 -5.00 12.98 -23.61
N ARG A 36 -4.98 11.82 -24.27
CA ARG A 36 -5.35 11.68 -25.69
C ARG A 36 -6.76 12.18 -25.94
N ILE A 37 -7.70 11.75 -25.11
CA ILE A 37 -9.11 12.10 -25.23
C ILE A 37 -9.35 13.60 -24.98
N LEU A 38 -8.67 14.19 -24.00
CA LEU A 38 -8.75 15.63 -23.74
C LEU A 38 -8.22 16.45 -24.93
N ARG A 39 -7.05 16.10 -25.47
CA ARG A 39 -6.51 16.76 -26.67
C ARG A 39 -7.45 16.62 -27.87
N ALA A 40 -8.03 15.44 -28.06
CA ALA A 40 -8.99 15.21 -29.14
C ALA A 40 -10.29 16.01 -28.93
N ALA A 41 -10.76 16.10 -27.68
CA ALA A 41 -11.94 16.91 -27.34
C ALA A 41 -11.69 18.42 -27.53
N ASP A 42 -10.47 18.89 -27.30
CA ASP A 42 -10.09 20.29 -27.53
C ASP A 42 -9.86 20.60 -29.02
N ALA A 43 -9.51 19.61 -29.83
CA ALA A 43 -9.37 19.72 -31.28
C ALA A 43 -10.73 19.64 -32.04
N CYS A 44 -11.79 19.12 -31.40
CA CYS A 44 -13.10 18.98 -32.03
C CYS A 44 -13.83 20.33 -32.13
N ALA A 45 -14.43 20.59 -33.31
CA ALA A 45 -15.34 21.70 -33.51
C ALA A 45 -16.75 21.40 -32.95
N HIS A 46 -17.65 22.41 -32.98
CA HIS A 46 -19.03 22.27 -32.52
C HIS A 46 -19.74 21.08 -33.20
N GLY A 47 -20.24 20.13 -32.40
CA GLY A 47 -21.00 18.96 -32.87
C GLY A 47 -20.21 17.65 -32.98
N GLU A 48 -18.89 17.71 -33.20
CA GLU A 48 -18.06 16.50 -33.33
C GLU A 48 -17.72 15.85 -31.98
N LEU A 49 -17.73 16.65 -30.92
CA LEU A 49 -17.47 16.19 -29.55
C LEU A 49 -18.39 15.04 -29.14
N GLY A 50 -19.68 15.10 -29.49
CA GLY A 50 -20.64 14.06 -29.16
C GLY A 50 -20.35 12.72 -29.86
N ALA A 51 -19.83 12.76 -31.09
CA ALA A 51 -19.43 11.56 -31.82
C ALA A 51 -18.18 10.92 -31.20
N LEU A 52 -17.22 11.74 -30.79
CA LEU A 52 -16.01 11.29 -30.10
C LEU A 52 -16.34 10.64 -28.74
N LEU A 53 -17.20 11.26 -27.94
CA LEU A 53 -17.64 10.72 -26.65
C LEU A 53 -18.31 9.34 -26.79
N ARG A 54 -19.15 9.15 -27.81
CA ARG A 54 -19.81 7.86 -28.10
C ARG A 54 -18.81 6.78 -28.56
N ARG A 55 -17.84 7.15 -29.40
CA ARG A 55 -16.77 6.22 -29.86
C ARG A 55 -15.89 5.77 -28.70
N GLU A 56 -15.53 6.69 -27.82
CA GLU A 56 -14.69 6.41 -26.66
C GLU A 56 -15.47 5.83 -25.49
N GLY A 57 -16.81 5.85 -25.52
CA GLY A 57 -17.69 5.33 -24.47
C GLY A 57 -17.62 6.14 -23.17
N ILE A 58 -17.42 7.45 -23.26
CA ILE A 58 -17.31 8.37 -22.12
C ILE A 58 -18.42 9.40 -22.13
N TYR A 59 -18.79 9.89 -20.95
CA TYR A 59 -19.82 10.91 -20.77
C TYR A 59 -19.20 12.30 -20.60
N HIS A 60 -19.97 13.35 -20.93
CA HIS A 60 -19.52 14.74 -20.78
C HIS A 60 -19.08 15.08 -19.35
N SER A 61 -19.75 14.53 -18.33
CA SER A 61 -19.35 14.71 -16.92
C SER A 61 -17.92 14.25 -16.64
N GLN A 62 -17.51 13.10 -17.20
CA GLN A 62 -16.14 12.59 -17.03
C GLN A 62 -15.11 13.51 -17.66
N LEU A 63 -15.44 14.10 -18.82
CA LEU A 63 -14.56 15.05 -19.50
C LEU A 63 -14.35 16.31 -18.65
N THR A 64 -15.44 16.85 -18.08
CA THR A 64 -15.38 18.00 -17.18
C THR A 64 -14.58 17.70 -15.91
N ASP A 65 -14.78 16.53 -15.31
CA ASP A 65 -13.99 16.09 -14.15
C ASP A 65 -12.49 16.00 -14.48
N TRP A 66 -12.13 15.45 -15.64
CA TRP A 66 -10.74 15.36 -16.07
C TRP A 66 -10.13 16.73 -16.37
N ARG A 67 -10.90 17.69 -16.92
CA ARG A 67 -10.47 19.08 -17.09
C ARG A 67 -10.17 19.75 -15.75
N VAL A 68 -11.02 19.55 -14.74
CA VAL A 68 -10.79 20.07 -13.38
C VAL A 68 -9.57 19.41 -12.73
N GLN A 69 -9.38 18.10 -12.91
CA GLN A 69 -8.20 17.38 -12.41
C GLN A 69 -6.91 17.89 -13.05
N LEU A 70 -6.93 18.14 -14.37
CA LEU A 70 -5.82 18.72 -15.12
C LEU A 70 -5.50 20.13 -14.64
N ALA A 71 -6.51 20.98 -14.42
CA ALA A 71 -6.31 22.34 -13.92
C ALA A 71 -5.71 22.38 -12.49
N LYS A 72 -6.08 21.41 -11.63
CA LYS A 72 -5.63 21.38 -10.22
C LYS A 72 -4.23 20.77 -10.02
N ARG A 73 -3.87 19.75 -10.81
CA ARG A 73 -2.65 18.93 -10.58
C ARG A 73 -1.84 18.67 -11.85
N GLY A 74 -2.16 19.34 -12.95
CA GLY A 74 -1.50 19.11 -14.23
C GLY A 74 -1.67 17.68 -14.72
N SER A 75 -0.69 17.19 -15.48
CA SER A 75 -0.67 15.81 -16.01
C SER A 75 -0.71 14.74 -14.93
N ASP A 76 -0.20 15.03 -13.73
CA ASP A 76 -0.16 14.08 -12.61
C ASP A 76 -1.54 13.84 -11.98
N GLY A 77 -2.47 14.79 -12.15
CA GLY A 77 -3.86 14.66 -11.72
C GLY A 77 -4.66 13.60 -12.50
N LEU A 78 -4.23 13.26 -13.71
CA LEU A 78 -4.90 12.27 -14.56
C LEU A 78 -4.55 10.82 -14.17
N GLN A 79 -3.44 10.64 -13.42
CA GLN A 79 -3.01 9.32 -12.95
C GLN A 79 -3.96 8.74 -11.91
N PRO A 80 -4.22 7.42 -11.94
CA PRO A 80 -5.02 6.77 -10.92
C PRO A 80 -4.33 6.89 -9.56
N GLN A 81 -4.92 7.67 -8.67
CA GLN A 81 -4.43 7.82 -7.29
C GLN A 81 -4.78 6.57 -6.48
N ARG A 82 -3.84 6.15 -5.63
CA ARG A 82 -4.10 5.07 -4.67
C ARG A 82 -5.16 5.56 -3.67
N PRO A 83 -6.23 4.78 -3.42
CA PRO A 83 -7.20 5.13 -2.39
C PRO A 83 -6.51 5.18 -1.02
N GLY A 84 -6.77 6.24 -0.25
CA GLY A 84 -6.34 6.38 1.14
C GLY A 84 -5.30 7.47 1.39
N PRO A 85 -5.07 7.84 2.66
CA PRO A 85 -4.02 8.79 3.05
C PRO A 85 -2.65 8.31 2.58
N ALA A 86 -1.79 9.24 2.16
CA ALA A 86 -0.40 8.93 1.85
C ALA A 86 0.27 8.30 3.09
N PRO A 87 1.12 7.27 2.92
CA PRO A 87 1.82 6.67 4.03
C PRO A 87 2.69 7.74 4.71
N LYS A 88 2.50 7.93 6.02
CA LYS A 88 3.20 8.98 6.80
C LYS A 88 4.70 8.73 6.98
N HIS A 89 5.14 7.49 6.78
CA HIS A 89 6.53 7.09 6.92
C HIS A 89 6.94 6.28 5.70
N ASP A 90 8.02 6.71 5.06
CA ASP A 90 8.62 6.01 3.95
C ASP A 90 9.26 4.69 4.43
N ALA A 91 9.55 3.79 3.49
CA ALA A 91 10.27 2.55 3.80
C ALA A 91 11.60 2.82 4.52
N LYS A 92 12.28 3.91 4.15
CA LYS A 92 13.52 4.39 4.77
C LYS A 92 13.32 4.78 6.24
N ASP A 93 12.22 5.45 6.56
CA ASP A 93 11.94 5.89 7.93
C ASP A 93 11.74 4.70 8.88
N ARG A 94 11.10 3.64 8.37
CA ARG A 94 10.93 2.38 9.13
C ARG A 94 12.26 1.71 9.40
N GLU A 95 13.16 1.71 8.43
CA GLU A 95 14.50 1.16 8.58
C GLU A 95 15.33 1.96 9.59
N ILE A 96 15.27 3.29 9.52
CA ILE A 96 15.93 4.19 10.49
C ILE A 96 15.42 3.90 11.91
N GLN A 97 14.11 3.76 12.10
CA GLN A 97 13.54 3.44 13.41
C GLN A 97 14.02 2.07 13.93
N SER A 98 14.05 1.06 13.06
CA SER A 98 14.56 -0.28 13.40
C SER A 98 16.03 -0.23 13.81
N LEU A 99 16.87 0.48 13.05
CA LEU A 99 18.29 0.66 13.34
C LEU A 99 18.50 1.40 14.66
N ASN A 100 17.78 2.49 14.90
CA ASN A 100 17.87 3.25 16.16
C ASN A 100 17.49 2.40 17.37
N ASN A 101 16.47 1.55 17.24
CA ASN A 101 16.09 0.63 18.31
C ASN A 101 17.18 -0.41 18.62
N LYS A 102 17.85 -0.92 17.57
CA LYS A 102 18.99 -1.84 17.73
C LYS A 102 20.18 -1.16 18.40
N VAL A 103 20.54 0.05 17.96
CA VAL A 103 21.63 0.84 18.58
C VAL A 103 21.36 1.06 20.06
N ARG A 104 20.16 1.52 20.42
CA ARG A 104 19.77 1.73 21.83
C ARG A 104 19.82 0.46 22.66
N LYS A 105 19.49 -0.70 22.09
CA LYS A 105 19.57 -1.98 22.78
C LYS A 105 21.02 -2.38 23.04
N LEU A 106 21.86 -2.28 22.02
CA LEU A 106 23.29 -2.60 22.12
C LEU A 106 24.01 -1.67 23.11
N GLU A 107 23.69 -0.37 23.11
CA GLU A 107 24.24 0.58 24.08
C GLU A 107 23.90 0.21 25.52
N LYS A 108 22.66 -0.21 25.80
CA LYS A 108 22.25 -0.69 27.13
C LYS A 108 23.02 -1.94 27.55
N GLU A 109 23.19 -2.89 26.64
CA GLU A 109 23.97 -4.11 26.89
C GLU A 109 25.44 -3.77 27.18
N LEU A 110 26.03 -2.85 26.41
CA LEU A 110 27.40 -2.38 26.65
C LEU A 110 27.57 -1.70 28.01
N ILE A 111 26.60 -0.89 28.45
CA ILE A 111 26.64 -0.27 29.78
C ILE A 111 26.69 -1.35 30.87
N ILE A 112 25.86 -2.39 30.76
CA ILE A 112 25.81 -3.48 31.74
C ILE A 112 27.14 -4.24 31.77
N VAL A 113 27.67 -4.62 30.61
CA VAL A 113 28.94 -5.34 30.49
C VAL A 113 30.11 -4.52 31.02
N ASN A 114 30.19 -3.23 30.66
CA ASN A 114 31.23 -2.34 31.17
C ASN A 114 31.14 -2.19 32.69
N GLY A 115 29.92 -2.06 33.23
CA GLY A 115 29.71 -2.03 34.68
C GLY A 115 30.18 -3.31 35.40
N LEU A 116 29.95 -4.48 34.80
CA LEU A 116 30.45 -5.75 35.33
C LEU A 116 31.98 -5.82 35.32
N VAL A 117 32.61 -5.40 34.22
CA VAL A 117 34.07 -5.34 34.11
C VAL A 117 34.66 -4.39 35.13
N ASP A 118 34.04 -3.24 35.37
CA ASP A 118 34.50 -2.27 36.36
C ASP A 118 34.34 -2.79 37.79
N LEU A 119 33.26 -3.53 38.08
CA LEU A 119 33.11 -4.23 39.35
C LEU A 119 34.22 -5.26 39.56
N GLN A 120 34.53 -6.09 38.54
CA GLN A 120 35.61 -7.07 38.60
C GLN A 120 36.95 -6.40 38.90
N LYS A 121 37.28 -5.29 38.22
CA LYS A 121 38.52 -4.54 38.46
C LYS A 121 38.61 -4.02 39.90
N LYS A 122 37.50 -3.49 40.45
CA LYS A 122 37.46 -2.99 41.83
C LYS A 122 37.69 -4.11 42.85
N VAL A 123 37.06 -5.27 42.65
CA VAL A 123 37.26 -6.44 43.53
C VAL A 123 38.71 -6.92 43.49
N GLN A 124 39.31 -7.01 42.29
CA GLN A 124 40.72 -7.36 42.16
C GLN A 124 41.63 -6.36 42.88
N ALA A 125 41.39 -5.06 42.73
CA ALA A 125 42.15 -4.02 43.41
C ALA A 125 42.05 -4.14 44.94
N MET A 126 40.85 -4.41 45.49
CA MET A 126 40.66 -4.65 46.92
C MET A 126 41.44 -5.88 47.40
N PHE A 127 41.40 -6.98 46.63
CA PHE A 127 42.11 -8.21 46.97
C PHE A 127 43.63 -8.02 46.95
N SER A 128 44.15 -7.29 45.96
CA SER A 128 45.55 -6.92 45.87
C SER A 128 46.00 -6.02 47.02
N ALA A 129 45.16 -5.08 47.47
CA ALA A 129 45.45 -4.24 48.63
C ALA A 129 45.58 -5.08 49.92
N MET A 130 44.66 -6.03 50.16
CA MET A 130 44.73 -6.91 51.33
C MET A 130 45.97 -7.82 51.35
N GLN A 131 46.50 -8.20 50.19
CA GLN A 131 47.70 -9.06 50.11
C GLN A 131 49.01 -8.31 50.40
N GLN A 132 49.03 -6.99 50.31
CA GLN A 132 50.22 -6.19 50.60
C GLN A 132 50.47 -5.98 52.09
N ASP A 133 49.47 -6.25 52.94
CA ASP A 133 49.57 -6.12 54.40
C ASP A 133 50.13 -7.37 55.11
N ALA A 134 50.51 -8.42 54.37
CA ALA A 134 51.15 -9.60 54.95
C ALA A 134 52.65 -9.35 55.18
N PRO A 135 53.15 -9.37 56.44
CA PRO A 135 54.58 -9.22 56.70
C PRO A 135 55.36 -10.38 56.06
N PRO A 136 56.58 -10.16 55.52
CA PRO A 136 57.40 -11.24 55.02
C PRO A 136 57.67 -12.20 56.18
N CYS A 137 57.19 -13.43 56.07
CA CYS A 137 57.44 -14.47 57.05
C CYS A 137 58.94 -14.82 56.97
N THR A 138 59.74 -14.14 57.79
CA THR A 138 61.15 -14.45 57.99
C THR A 138 61.25 -15.78 58.72
N ARG A 139 61.80 -16.78 58.02
CA ARG A 139 62.14 -18.11 58.55
C ARG A 139 63.39 -18.06 59.40
#